data_AF-A0A1V2RA73-F1
#
_entry.id   AF-A0A1V2RA73-F1
#
_cell.length_a   1.000
_cell.length_b   1.000
_cell.length_c   1.000
_cell.angle_alpha   90.00
_cell.angle_beta   90.00
_cell.angle_gamma   90.00
#
_symmetry.space_group_name_H-M   'P 1'
#
loop_
_entity.id
_entity.type
_entity.pdbx_description
1 polymer ?
#
loop_
_entity_poly.entity_id
_entity_poly.type
_entity_poly.pdbx_seq_one_letter_code
_entity_poly.pdbx_strand_id
1 'polypeptide(L)' 'MMVDMDAIRWTEVTLHGGPLDGMTAMVDADDPEPGVGIIAEGCAFPGGRSWYEPDATGRWAHRGDIPWEAM' A
#
# COMPACT_ATOMS: atom_id res chain seq x y z
N MET A 1 27.58 13.04 14.54
CA MET A 1 27.04 12.43 13.30
C MET A 1 25.58 12.13 13.59
N MET A 2 24.67 13.03 13.19
CA MET A 2 23.23 12.72 13.23
C MET A 2 22.98 11.81 12.03
N VAL A 3 22.70 10.53 12.30
CA VAL A 3 22.15 9.65 11.28
C VAL A 3 20.71 10.10 11.13
N ASP A 4 20.34 10.54 9.93
CA ASP A 4 18.97 10.92 9.61
C ASP A 4 18.12 9.65 9.66
N MET A 5 17.55 9.36 10.84
CA MET A 5 16.74 8.15 11.09
C MET A 5 15.43 8.15 10.29
N ASP A 6 15.09 9.26 9.63
CA ASP A 6 13.89 9.40 8.80
C ASP A 6 14.08 8.82 7.38
N ALA A 7 15.32 8.67 6.91
CA ALA A 7 15.63 8.15 5.58
C ALA A 7 15.36 6.65 5.38
N ILE A 8 15.12 5.89 6.47
CA ILE A 8 14.85 4.43 6.42
C ILE A 8 13.35 4.14 6.55
N ARG A 9 12.55 5.13 6.97
CA ARG A 9 11.12 4.93 7.28
C ARG A 9 10.31 4.56 6.04
N TRP A 10 10.61 5.16 4.89
CA TRP A 10 9.84 4.96 3.67
C TRP A 10 10.54 4.01 2.71
N THR A 11 9.88 2.91 2.37
CA THR A 11 10.37 1.96 1.36
C THR A 11 9.47 1.99 0.13
N GLU A 12 10.09 1.91 -1.05
CA GLU A 12 9.34 1.68 -2.29
C GLU A 12 9.03 0.19 -2.42
N VAL A 13 7.79 -0.15 -2.77
CA VAL A 13 7.32 -1.52 -2.96
C VAL A 13 6.58 -1.66 -4.27
N THR A 14 6.66 -2.83 -4.90
CA THR A 14 5.86 -3.16 -6.08
C THR A 14 4.53 -3.78 -5.66
N LEU A 15 3.44 -3.26 -6.22
CA LEU A 15 2.08 -3.72 -5.97
C LEU A 15 1.73 -4.87 -6.90
N HIS A 16 0.96 -5.83 -6.38
CA HIS A 16 0.60 -7.03 -7.12
C HIS A 16 -0.87 -7.40 -6.99
N GLY A 17 -1.49 -7.73 -8.12
CA GLY A 17 -2.92 -7.94 -8.25
C GLY A 17 -3.70 -6.62 -8.18
N GLY A 18 -5.02 -6.72 -8.37
CA GLY A 18 -5.91 -5.57 -8.35
C GLY A 18 -5.63 -4.56 -9.47
N PRO A 19 -6.18 -3.33 -9.34
CA PRO A 19 -6.11 -2.33 -10.40
C PRO A 19 -4.76 -1.63 -10.55
N LEU A 20 -3.84 -1.76 -9.58
CA LEU A 20 -2.51 -1.13 -9.62
C LEU A 20 -1.38 -2.16 -9.79
N ASP A 21 -1.68 -3.37 -10.27
CA ASP A 21 -0.68 -4.42 -10.50
C ASP A 21 0.52 -3.90 -11.33
N GLY A 22 1.72 -4.14 -10.80
CA GLY A 22 2.98 -3.74 -11.42
C GLY A 22 3.42 -2.30 -11.13
N MET A 23 2.60 -1.47 -10.49
CA MET A 23 3.00 -0.12 -10.07
C MET A 23 3.77 -0.12 -8.75
N THR A 24 4.45 0.99 -8.45
CA THR A 24 5.17 1.16 -7.18
C THR A 24 4.45 2.13 -6.24
N ALA A 25 4.65 1.94 -4.93
CA ALA A 25 4.16 2.83 -3.88
C ALA A 25 5.20 2.99 -2.77
N MET A 26 5.24 4.17 -2.15
CA MET A 26 6.01 4.41 -0.93
C MET A 26 5.16 4.01 0.27
N VAL A 27 5.73 3.17 1.15
CA VAL A 27 5.06 2.68 2.36
C VAL A 27 5.98 2.84 3.56
N ASP A 28 5.39 2.93 4.75
CA ASP A 28 6.14 2.98 6.00
C ASP A 28 6.63 1.56 6.34
N ALA A 29 7.95 1.37 6.37
CA ALA A 29 8.59 0.09 6.65
C ALA A 29 8.56 -0.29 8.14
N ASP A 30 8.36 0.69 9.02
CA ASP A 30 8.30 0.51 10.47
C ASP A 30 6.85 0.42 10.98
N ASP A 31 5.86 0.42 10.09
CA ASP A 31 4.46 0.25 10.47
C ASP A 31 4.23 -1.16 11.08
N PRO A 32 3.77 -1.26 12.34
CA PRO A 32 3.48 -2.54 12.97
C PRO A 32 2.28 -3.26 12.35
N GLU A 33 1.41 -2.54 11.63
CA GLU A 33 0.22 -3.02 10.93
C GLU A 33 0.27 -2.57 9.45
N PRO A 34 1.22 -3.10 8.66
CA PRO A 34 1.53 -2.55 7.34
C PRO A 34 0.36 -2.73 6.36
N GLY A 35 -0.14 -1.62 5.85
CA GLY A 35 -1.14 -1.60 4.80
C GLY A 35 -1.30 -0.22 4.18
N VAL A 36 -1.62 -0.18 2.88
CA VAL A 36 -1.78 1.07 2.15
C VAL A 36 -3.04 1.04 1.29
N GLY A 37 -3.87 2.07 1.48
CA GLY A 37 -5.04 2.32 0.65
C GLY A 37 -4.69 3.35 -0.42
N ILE A 38 -4.80 2.98 -1.68
CA ILE A 38 -4.48 3.86 -2.81
C ILE A 38 -5.71 4.06 -3.67
N ILE A 39 -5.99 5.30 -4.06
CA ILE A 39 -7.06 5.61 -5.02
C ILE A 39 -6.62 5.07 -6.38
N ALA A 40 -7.43 4.20 -6.97
CA ALA A 40 -7.13 3.52 -8.22
C ALA A 40 -8.29 3.66 -9.21
N GLU A 41 -7.99 4.01 -10.46
CA GLU A 41 -8.94 3.79 -11.55
C GLU A 41 -9.15 2.28 -11.72
N GLY A 42 -10.40 1.82 -11.62
CA GLY A 42 -10.74 0.39 -11.59
C GLY A 42 -10.91 -0.21 -10.18
N CYS A 43 -10.78 0.60 -9.11
CA CYS A 43 -11.32 0.24 -7.79
C CYS A 43 -12.83 -0.04 -7.90
N ALA A 44 -13.31 -1.09 -7.24
CA ALA A 44 -14.72 -1.50 -7.31
C ALA A 44 -15.70 -0.42 -6.80
N PHE A 45 -15.23 0.53 -5.98
CA PHE A 45 -16.03 1.60 -5.40
C PHE A 45 -15.59 2.96 -5.95
N PRO A 46 -16.48 3.74 -6.61
CA PRO A 46 -16.18 5.11 -7.02
C PRO A 46 -15.74 5.96 -5.82
N GLY A 47 -14.52 6.51 -5.87
CA GLY A 47 -13.94 7.29 -4.77
C GLY A 47 -13.42 6.47 -3.58
N GLY A 48 -13.51 5.14 -3.63
CA GLY A 48 -12.86 4.23 -2.68
C GLY A 48 -11.35 4.08 -2.94
N ARG A 49 -10.71 3.17 -2.20
CA ARG A 49 -9.30 2.85 -2.37
C ARG A 49 -9.09 1.35 -2.49
N SER A 50 -8.15 0.95 -3.31
CA SER A 50 -7.64 -0.41 -3.34
C SER A 50 -6.61 -0.59 -2.22
N TRP A 51 -6.81 -1.61 -1.39
CA TRP A 51 -5.99 -1.92 -0.22
C TRP A 51 -4.93 -2.96 -0.56
N TYR A 52 -3.68 -2.66 -0.21
CA TYR A 52 -2.54 -3.53 -0.41
C TYR A 52 -1.81 -3.73 0.92
N GLU A 53 -1.40 -4.97 1.17
CA GLU A 53 -0.66 -5.38 2.37
C GLU A 53 0.43 -6.38 1.98
N PRO A 54 1.55 -6.44 2.72
CA PRO A 54 2.51 -7.51 2.55
C PRO A 54 1.85 -8.87 2.87
N ASP A 55 2.14 -9.88 2.06
CA ASP A 55 1.82 -11.26 2.37
C ASP A 55 2.89 -11.92 3.25
N ALA A 56 2.73 -13.22 3.55
CA ALA A 56 3.67 -13.97 4.36
C ALA A 56 5.10 -14.06 3.75
N THR A 57 5.27 -13.70 2.48
CA THR A 57 6.56 -13.63 1.79
C THR A 57 7.11 -12.20 1.69
N GLY A 58 6.38 -11.21 2.21
CA GLY A 58 6.70 -9.78 2.15
C GLY A 58 6.29 -9.11 0.83
N ARG A 59 5.57 -9.81 -0.05
CA ARG A 59 5.09 -9.27 -1.33
C ARG A 59 3.81 -8.45 -1.10
N TRP A 60 3.78 -7.21 -1.58
CA TRP A 60 2.61 -6.34 -1.43
C TRP A 60 1.50 -6.73 -2.41
N ALA A 61 0.45 -7.35 -1.88
CA ALA A 61 -0.64 -7.93 -2.66
C ALA A 61 -1.96 -7.20 -2.38
N HIS A 62 -2.80 -7.08 -3.42
CA HIS A 62 -4.15 -6.55 -3.28
C HIS A 62 -4.99 -7.46 -2.38
N ARG A 63 -5.68 -6.86 -1.42
CA ARG A 63 -6.54 -7.55 -0.44
C ARG A 63 -8.01 -7.30 -0.66
N GLY A 64 -8.33 -6.24 -1.39
CA GLY A 64 -9.69 -5.84 -1.68
C GLY A 64 -9.78 -4.34 -1.88
N ASP A 65 -10.96 -3.91 -2.24
CA ASP A 65 -11.29 -2.49 -2.35
C ASP A 65 -12.11 -2.09 -1.13
N ILE A 66 -11.81 -0.92 -0.58
CA ILE A 66 -12.49 -0.36 0.58
C ILE A 66 -13.32 0.84 0.08
N PRO A 67 -14.65 0.84 0.28
CA PRO A 67 -15.48 1.98 -0.06
C PRO A 67 -15.13 3.16 0.84
N TRP A 68 -15.31 4.38 0.33
CA TRP A 68 -15.05 5.62 1.08
C TRP A 68 -15.77 5.66 2.43
N GLU A 69 -17.00 5.15 2.49
CA GLU A 69 -17.82 5.13 3.70
C GLU A 69 -17.30 4.21 4.81
N ALA A 70 -16.37 3.30 4.50
CA ALA A 70 -15.81 2.33 5.44
C ALA A 70 -14.38 2.67 5.90
N MET A 71 -13.84 3.83 5.50
CA MET A 71 -12.56 4.37 5.96
C MET A 71 -12.76 5.33 7.13
#